data_AF-A0A095X2H8-F1
#
_entry.id   AF-A0A095X2H8-F1
#
_cell.length_a   1.000
_cell.length_b   1.000
_cell.length_c   1.000
_cell.angle_alpha   90.00
_cell.angle_beta   90.00
_cell.angle_gamma   90.00
#
_symmetry.space_group_name_H-M   'P 1'
#
loop_
_entity.id
_entity.type
_entity.pdbx_description
1 polymer ?
#
loop_
_entity_poly.entity_id
_entity_poly.type
_entity_poly.pdbx_seq_one_letter_code
_entity_poly.pdbx_strand_id
1 'polypeptide(L)'
;MSIEETREFYRDFDDLCDCAYCRNYIREIKKSYPDLTEYLNKLGVDIEKPFETMPGEPENDIIEYFGVQYIVIGDKKDFSKTKLGEVAIDLAEDYPDTNLDCKYYVIELGPIKLEWTDEGEI
;
A
#
# COMPACT_ATOMS: atom_id res chain seq x y z
N MET A 1 17.47 7.23 -1.70
CA MET A 1 16.31 6.92 -0.85
C MET A 1 16.72 7.14 0.61
N SER A 2 15.90 7.79 1.43
CA SER A 2 16.12 7.85 2.89
C SER A 2 15.02 7.06 3.57
N ILE A 3 15.37 5.90 4.12
CA ILE A 3 14.42 5.01 4.80
C ILE A 3 13.86 5.71 6.04
N GLU A 4 14.68 6.51 6.71
CA GLU A 4 14.34 7.28 7.89
C GLU A 4 13.30 8.36 7.59
N GLU A 5 13.44 9.10 6.49
CA GLU A 5 12.45 10.11 6.09
C GLU A 5 11.11 9.47 5.75
N THR A 6 11.11 8.32 5.06
CA THR A 6 9.87 7.56 4.80
C THR A 6 9.23 7.09 6.10
N ARG A 7 10.00 6.59 7.07
CA ARG A 7 9.47 6.19 8.38
C ARG A 7 8.89 7.36 9.18
N GLU A 8 9.51 8.53 9.11
CA GLU A 8 8.99 9.74 9.73
C GLU A 8 7.67 10.15 9.08
N PHE A 9 7.60 10.14 7.75
CA PHE A 9 6.35 10.37 7.01
C PHE A 9 5.23 9.43 7.49
N TYR A 10 5.45 8.11 7.54
CA TYR A 10 4.39 7.17 7.98
C TYR A 10 4.05 7.26 9.48
N ARG A 11 4.94 7.81 10.32
CA ARG A 11 4.62 8.08 11.72
C ARG A 11 3.54 9.16 11.84
N ASP A 12 3.59 10.16 10.97
CA ASP A 12 2.71 11.33 11.01
C ASP A 12 1.52 11.23 10.02
N PHE A 13 1.58 10.29 9.07
CA PHE A 13 0.52 10.06 8.08
C PHE A 13 -0.66 9.30 8.67
N ASP A 14 -1.74 10.01 8.99
CA ASP A 14 -2.97 9.44 9.57
C ASP A 14 -4.24 9.71 8.73
N ASP A 15 -4.08 10.26 7.52
CA ASP A 15 -5.19 10.56 6.60
C ASP A 15 -5.63 9.30 5.83
N LEU A 16 -6.07 8.28 6.59
CA LEU A 16 -6.51 7.00 6.04
C LEU A 16 -8.02 7.04 5.77
N CYS A 17 -8.41 6.58 4.59
CA CYS A 17 -9.80 6.36 4.27
C CYS A 17 -10.41 5.29 5.20
N ASP A 18 -11.58 5.58 5.77
CA ASP A 18 -12.28 4.70 6.70
C ASP A 18 -13.47 3.97 6.05
N CYS A 19 -13.44 3.74 4.73
CA CYS A 19 -14.46 2.92 4.07
C CYS A 19 -14.27 1.42 4.40
N ALA A 20 -15.30 0.60 4.15
CA ALA A 20 -15.25 -0.84 4.47
C ALA A 20 -14.07 -1.56 3.78
N TYR A 21 -13.78 -1.20 2.53
CA TYR A 21 -12.63 -1.73 1.79
C TYR A 21 -11.29 -1.40 2.46
N CYS A 22 -11.04 -0.14 2.77
CA CYS A 22 -9.78 0.29 3.39
C CYS A 22 -9.63 -0.29 4.82
N ARG A 23 -10.70 -0.32 5.62
CA ARG A 23 -10.66 -0.99 6.93
C ARG A 23 -10.32 -2.46 6.81
N ASN A 24 -10.92 -3.17 5.85
CA ASN A 24 -10.61 -4.58 5.63
C ASN A 24 -9.15 -4.78 5.22
N TYR A 25 -8.64 -3.93 4.32
CA TYR A 25 -7.24 -3.94 3.91
C TYR A 25 -6.30 -3.82 5.11
N ILE A 26 -6.45 -2.76 5.90
CA ILE A 26 -5.60 -2.45 7.06
C ILE A 26 -5.60 -3.60 8.06
N ARG A 27 -6.78 -4.21 8.31
CA ARG A 27 -6.94 -5.30 9.27
C ARG A 27 -6.26 -6.60 8.86
N GLU A 28 -6.21 -6.90 7.56
CA GLU A 28 -5.80 -8.22 7.06
C GLU A 28 -4.42 -8.25 6.39
N ILE A 29 -3.99 -7.16 5.74
CA ILE A 29 -2.81 -7.15 4.86
C ILE A 29 -1.55 -7.67 5.53
N LYS A 30 -1.27 -7.25 6.76
CA LYS A 30 -0.06 -7.60 7.50
C LYS A 30 -0.03 -9.07 7.92
N LYS A 31 -1.19 -9.65 8.20
CA LYS A 31 -1.33 -11.07 8.55
C LYS A 31 -1.18 -11.95 7.32
N SER A 32 -1.77 -11.53 6.21
CA SER A 32 -1.79 -12.30 4.95
C SER A 32 -0.47 -12.21 4.17
N TYR A 33 0.25 -11.09 4.28
CA TYR A 33 1.48 -10.84 3.52
C TYR A 33 2.65 -10.38 4.40
N PRO A 34 3.19 -11.24 5.28
CA PRO A 34 4.32 -10.90 6.16
C PRO A 34 5.61 -10.59 5.37
N ASP A 35 5.86 -11.30 4.26
CA ASP A 35 7.05 -11.07 3.41
C ASP A 35 6.99 -9.70 2.72
N LEU A 36 5.79 -9.29 2.31
CA LEU A 36 5.54 -7.97 1.72
C LEU A 36 5.70 -6.87 2.77
N THR A 37 5.21 -7.13 3.99
CA THR A 37 5.42 -6.25 5.14
C THR A 37 6.90 -6.06 5.41
N GLU A 38 7.70 -7.13 5.41
CA GLU A 38 9.16 -7.03 5.60
C GLU A 38 9.84 -6.26 4.46
N TYR A 39 9.42 -6.49 3.22
CA TYR A 39 9.93 -5.77 2.07
C TYR A 39 9.66 -4.26 2.15
N LEU A 40 8.41 -3.86 2.43
CA LEU A 40 8.03 -2.45 2.56
C LEU A 40 8.72 -1.78 3.75
N ASN A 41 8.91 -2.49 4.86
CA ASN A 41 9.69 -2.00 6.00
C ASN A 41 11.15 -1.67 5.66
N LYS A 42 11.75 -2.34 4.65
CA LYS A 42 13.10 -2.01 4.13
C LYS A 42 13.11 -0.72 3.30
N LEU A 43 11.95 -0.28 2.80
CA LEU A 43 11.75 1.03 2.18
C LEU A 43 11.30 2.11 3.20
N GLY A 44 10.98 1.69 4.42
CA GLY A 44 10.43 2.55 5.47
C GLY A 44 8.91 2.74 5.40
N VAL A 45 8.24 2.00 4.51
CA VAL A 45 6.80 2.06 4.27
C VAL A 45 6.06 1.21 5.30
N ASP A 46 4.98 1.77 5.86
CA ASP A 46 4.01 1.02 6.67
C ASP A 46 2.90 0.46 5.77
N ILE A 47 2.82 -0.87 5.68
CA ILE A 47 1.83 -1.57 4.84
C ILE A 47 0.38 -1.37 5.33
N GLU A 48 0.19 -0.98 6.59
CA GLU A 48 -1.14 -0.74 7.16
C GLU A 48 -1.62 0.70 6.89
N LYS A 49 -0.84 1.49 6.14
CA LYS A 49 -1.14 2.89 5.82
C LYS A 49 -1.11 3.13 4.30
N PRO A 50 -2.01 2.50 3.51
CA PRO A 50 -2.03 2.71 2.07
C PRO A 50 -2.31 4.18 1.74
N PHE A 51 -1.67 4.70 0.68
CA PHE A 51 -2.00 6.01 0.12
C PHE A 51 -3.29 5.93 -0.69
N GLU A 52 -3.39 4.94 -1.58
CA GLU A 52 -4.59 4.66 -2.37
C GLU A 52 -4.82 3.16 -2.45
N THR A 53 -6.08 2.75 -2.55
CA THR A 53 -6.46 1.34 -2.77
C THR A 53 -7.45 1.26 -3.92
N MET A 54 -7.28 0.23 -4.77
CA MET A 54 -8.17 -0.03 -5.91
C MET A 54 -8.90 -1.36 -5.68
N PRO A 55 -9.92 -1.39 -4.81
CA PRO A 55 -10.67 -2.62 -4.52
C PRO A 55 -11.54 -3.04 -5.71
N GLY A 56 -11.62 -4.33 -5.96
CA GLY A 56 -12.71 -4.95 -6.70
C GLY A 56 -13.91 -5.24 -5.79
N GLU A 57 -14.80 -6.10 -6.27
CA GLU A 57 -15.95 -6.55 -5.49
C GLU A 57 -15.58 -7.78 -4.63
N PRO A 58 -16.08 -7.88 -3.38
CA PRO A 58 -15.94 -9.09 -2.59
C PRO A 58 -16.70 -10.27 -3.21
N GLU A 59 -16.04 -11.41 -3.38
CA GLU A 59 -16.61 -12.66 -3.88
C GLU A 59 -16.10 -13.86 -3.07
N ASN A 60 -17.02 -14.70 -2.58
CA ASN A 60 -16.68 -15.92 -1.81
C ASN A 60 -15.74 -15.65 -0.62
N ASP A 61 -16.07 -14.65 0.21
CA ASP A 61 -15.30 -14.23 1.38
C ASP A 61 -13.87 -13.75 1.06
N ILE A 62 -13.59 -13.41 -0.20
CA ILE A 62 -12.32 -12.85 -0.67
C ILE A 62 -12.59 -11.53 -1.37
N ILE A 63 -11.72 -10.56 -1.14
CA ILE A 63 -11.64 -9.35 -1.95
C ILE A 63 -10.27 -9.26 -2.64
N GLU A 64 -10.27 -8.89 -3.91
CA GLU A 64 -9.07 -8.55 -4.67
C GLU A 64 -8.90 -7.03 -4.74
N TYR A 65 -7.71 -6.54 -4.38
CA TYR A 65 -7.28 -5.18 -4.65
C TYR A 65 -6.38 -5.23 -5.88
N PHE A 66 -6.82 -4.59 -6.97
CA PHE A 66 -6.08 -4.56 -8.23
C PHE A 66 -4.75 -3.83 -8.11
N GLY A 67 -4.72 -2.80 -7.27
CA GLY A 67 -3.56 -1.98 -6.97
C GLY A 67 -3.68 -1.37 -5.58
N VAL A 68 -2.55 -1.26 -4.88
CA VAL A 68 -2.44 -0.55 -3.60
C VAL A 68 -1.18 0.28 -3.65
N GLN A 69 -1.33 1.58 -3.41
CA GLN A 69 -0.26 2.54 -3.62
C GLN A 69 0.34 3.03 -2.30
N TYR A 70 1.64 3.30 -2.32
CA TYR A 70 2.39 3.81 -1.17
C TYR A 70 3.37 4.88 -1.59
N ILE A 71 3.52 5.90 -0.76
CA ILE A 71 4.50 6.96 -0.94
C ILE A 71 5.84 6.51 -0.37
N VAL A 72 6.93 6.75 -1.11
CA VAL A 72 8.31 6.58 -0.63
C VAL A 72 9.04 7.91 -0.77
N ILE A 73 9.66 8.37 0.32
CA ILE A 73 10.38 9.64 0.34
C ILE A 73 11.77 9.47 -0.29
N GLY A 74 12.10 10.40 -1.20
CA GLY A 74 13.36 10.47 -1.91
C GLY A 74 13.23 10.27 -3.43
N ASP A 75 14.35 9.90 -4.06
CA ASP A 75 14.48 9.73 -5.50
C ASP A 75 14.32 8.25 -5.90
N LYS A 76 13.61 7.99 -7.01
CA LYS A 76 13.34 6.66 -7.55
C LYS A 76 14.53 5.97 -8.24
N LYS A 77 15.69 6.62 -8.35
CA LYS A 77 16.88 6.10 -9.07
C LYS A 77 17.26 4.66 -8.75
N ASP A 78 17.12 4.25 -7.49
CA ASP A 78 17.51 2.92 -7.03
C ASP A 78 16.35 1.93 -6.98
N PHE A 79 15.13 2.38 -7.31
CA PHE A 79 13.95 1.53 -7.35
C PHE A 79 13.89 0.79 -8.68
N SER A 80 13.66 -0.52 -8.61
CA SER A 80 13.39 -1.36 -9.76
C SER A 80 12.14 -2.18 -9.51
N LYS A 81 11.36 -2.37 -10.58
CA LYS A 81 10.21 -3.27 -10.57
C LYS A 81 10.64 -4.64 -10.04
N THR A 82 9.87 -5.18 -9.12
CA THR A 82 10.10 -6.50 -8.55
C THR A 82 8.79 -7.27 -8.39
N LYS A 83 8.90 -8.53 -7.95
CA LYS A 83 7.75 -9.39 -7.67
C LYS A 83 8.04 -10.20 -6.42
N LEU A 84 7.08 -10.26 -5.50
CA LEU A 84 7.10 -11.13 -4.32
C LEU A 84 5.94 -12.10 -4.39
N GLY A 85 6.23 -13.37 -4.64
CA GLY A 85 5.20 -14.36 -4.94
C GLY A 85 4.41 -13.97 -6.19
N GLU A 86 3.12 -13.72 -6.02
CA GLU A 86 2.22 -13.29 -7.09
C GLU A 86 2.08 -11.76 -7.20
N VAL A 87 2.49 -11.01 -6.18
CA VAL A 87 2.34 -9.55 -6.09
C VAL A 87 3.45 -8.85 -6.87
N ALA A 88 3.10 -8.09 -7.89
CA ALA A 88 4.02 -7.18 -8.56
C ALA A 88 4.18 -5.90 -7.72
N ILE A 89 5.38 -5.34 -7.72
CA ILE A 89 5.69 -4.07 -7.06
C ILE A 89 6.39 -3.21 -8.12
N ASP A 90 5.76 -2.10 -8.50
CA ASP A 90 6.26 -1.22 -9.56
C ASP A 90 6.04 0.25 -9.18
N LEU A 91 6.51 1.17 -10.02
CA LEU A 91 6.14 2.58 -9.90
C LEU A 91 4.68 2.76 -10.33
N ALA A 92 3.91 3.51 -9.54
CA ALA A 92 2.58 3.94 -9.94
C ALA A 92 2.68 4.91 -11.13
N GLU A 93 1.83 4.71 -12.14
CA GLU A 93 1.74 5.58 -13.31
C GLU A 93 0.80 6.78 -13.08
N ASP A 94 -0.21 6.60 -12.24
CA ASP A 94 -1.23 7.60 -11.93
C ASP A 94 -1.62 7.54 -10.45
N TYR A 95 -1.75 8.70 -9.81
CA TYR A 95 -2.07 8.85 -8.39
C TYR A 95 -2.45 10.30 -8.07
N PRO A 96 -3.25 10.55 -7.01
CA PRO A 96 -3.64 11.90 -6.60
C PRO A 96 -2.44 12.78 -6.23
N ASP A 97 -2.60 14.10 -6.33
CA ASP A 97 -1.59 15.04 -5.85
C ASP A 97 -1.40 14.88 -4.33
N THR A 98 -0.16 14.59 -3.92
CA THR A 98 0.19 14.34 -2.53
C THR A 98 0.36 15.63 -1.71
N ASN A 99 0.45 16.80 -2.36
CA ASN A 99 0.81 18.08 -1.74
C ASN A 99 2.14 18.04 -0.95
N LEU A 100 3.03 17.08 -1.23
CA LEU A 100 4.33 16.99 -0.57
C LEU A 100 5.34 17.96 -1.20
N ASP A 101 5.95 18.81 -0.38
CA ASP A 101 7.00 19.75 -0.78
C ASP A 101 8.40 19.11 -0.89
N CYS A 102 8.49 17.78 -0.84
CA CYS A 102 9.74 17.03 -0.90
C CYS A 102 9.83 16.15 -2.15
N LYS A 103 10.98 15.52 -2.37
CA LYS A 103 11.09 14.48 -3.40
C LYS A 103 10.43 13.21 -2.90
N TYR A 104 9.59 12.62 -3.72
CA TYR A 104 8.98 11.32 -3.45
C TYR A 104 8.73 10.58 -4.78
N TYR A 105 8.38 9.32 -4.64
CA TYR A 105 7.77 8.53 -5.71
C TYR A 105 6.71 7.60 -5.11
N VAL A 106 5.76 7.19 -5.93
CA VAL A 106 4.69 6.28 -5.51
C VAL A 106 4.94 4.90 -6.10
N ILE A 107 4.86 3.88 -5.27
CA ILE A 107 4.89 2.48 -5.70
C ILE A 107 3.47 1.92 -5.68
N GLU A 108 3.19 1.00 -6.59
CA GLU A 108 1.92 0.26 -6.67
C GLU A 108 2.19 -1.24 -6.52
N LEU A 109 1.39 -1.87 -5.68
CA LEU A 109 1.44 -3.29 -5.39
C LEU A 109 0.16 -3.95 -5.90
N GLY A 110 0.27 -5.05 -6.63
CA GLY A 110 -0.92 -5.76 -7.05
C GLY A 110 -0.67 -6.99 -7.92
N PRO A 111 -1.67 -7.88 -8.02
CA PRO A 111 -2.90 -7.87 -7.22
C PRO A 111 -2.65 -8.35 -5.78
N ILE A 112 -3.52 -7.93 -4.85
CA ILE A 112 -3.55 -8.39 -3.45
C ILE A 112 -4.89 -9.05 -3.18
N LYS A 113 -4.90 -10.24 -2.56
CA LYS A 113 -6.12 -10.96 -2.20
C LYS A 113 -6.20 -11.12 -0.69
N LEU A 114 -7.27 -10.63 -0.08
CA LEU A 114 -7.49 -10.69 1.35
C LEU A 114 -8.83 -11.33 1.66
N GLU A 115 -8.92 -11.94 2.83
CA GLU A 115 -10.21 -12.36 3.38
C GLU A 115 -11.11 -11.12 3.56
N TRP A 116 -12.35 -11.22 3.14
CA TRP A 116 -13.36 -10.19 3.35
C TRP A 116 -14.07 -10.46 4.67
N THR A 117 -13.75 -9.66 5.68
CA THR A 117 -14.27 -9.86 7.03
C THR A 117 -15.03 -8.63 7.56
N ASP A 118 -15.28 -7.62 6.73
CA ASP A 118 -16.09 -6.45 7.10
C ASP A 118 -17.55 -6.71 6.70
N GLU A 119 -18.45 -6.77 7.68
CA GLU A 119 -19.90 -6.97 7.48
C GLU A 119 -20.64 -5.64 7.21
N GLY A 120 -19.92 -4.52 7.11
CA GLY A 120 -20.51 -3.20 6.81
C GLY A 120 -21.14 -3.14 5.42
N GLU A 121 -22.27 -2.44 5.31
CA GLU A 121 -22.96 -2.20 4.03
C GLU A 121 -21.99 -1.65 2.98
N ILE A 122 -21.93 -2.33 1.83
CA ILE A 122 -21.25 -1.88 0.60
C ILE A 122 -21.96 -0.64 0.04
#